data_AF-A0A399WDJ0-F1
#
_entry.id   AF-A0A399WDJ0-F1
#
_cell.length_a   1.000
_cell.length_b   1.000
_cell.length_c   1.000
_cell.angle_alpha   90.00
_cell.angle_beta   90.00
_cell.angle_gamma   90.00
#
_symmetry.space_group_name_H-M   'P 1'
#
loop_
_entity.id
_entity.type
_entity.pdbx_description
1 polymer ?
#
loop_
_entity_poly.entity_id
_entity_poly.type
_entity_poly.pdbx_seq_one_letter_code
_entity_poly.pdbx_strand_id
1 'polypeptide(L)' 'MIKEDKSMEEIHKIMEDLHNKRAKMSTEEIIKEMKESAEKIKKEYNTKLKRPVPLTKRPHVISSDR' A
#
# COMPACT_ATOMS: atom_id res chain seq x y z
N MET A 1 -5.98 -27.04 22.34
CA MET A 1 -6.43 -25.91 21.50
C MET A 1 -5.70 -24.67 21.97
N ILE A 2 -4.79 -24.14 21.14
CA ILE A 2 -4.15 -22.85 21.42
C ILE A 2 -5.23 -21.81 21.15
N LYS A 3 -5.62 -21.07 22.18
CA LYS A 3 -6.52 -19.92 22.01
C LYS A 3 -5.67 -18.81 21.42
N GLU A 4 -6.12 -18.24 20.31
CA GLU A 4 -5.47 -17.06 19.74
C GLU A 4 -5.60 -15.88 20.71
N ASP A 5 -4.57 -15.04 20.75
CA ASP A 5 -4.65 -13.76 21.43
C ASP A 5 -5.69 -12.88 20.72
N LYS A 6 -6.43 -12.07 21.49
CA LYS A 6 -7.50 -11.21 20.94
C LYS A 6 -7.05 -10.33 19.78
N SER A 7 -5.80 -9.86 19.81
CA SER A 7 -5.21 -9.08 18.72
C SER A 7 -5.07 -9.87 17.42
N MET A 8 -4.81 -11.18 17.49
CA MET A 8 -4.74 -12.04 16.30
C MET A 8 -6.13 -12.30 15.73
N GLU A 9 -7.12 -12.52 16.59
CA GLU A 9 -8.52 -12.67 16.17
C GLU A 9 -9.03 -11.40 15.44
N GLU A 10 -8.67 -10.22 15.95
CA GLU A 10 -8.98 -8.95 15.29
C GLU A 10 -8.29 -8.81 13.92
N ILE A 11 -7.02 -9.20 13.81
CA ILE A 11 -6.29 -9.20 12.52
C ILE A 11 -6.97 -10.14 11.53
N HIS A 12 -7.34 -11.36 11.95
CA HIS A 12 -8.02 -12.33 11.10
C HIS A 12 -9.36 -11.78 10.58
N LYS A 13 -10.13 -11.13 11.46
CA LYS A 13 -11.38 -10.49 11.08
C LYS A 13 -11.18 -9.39 10.04
N ILE A 14 -10.20 -8.51 10.24
CA ILE A 14 -9.88 -7.45 9.27
C ILE A 14 -9.47 -8.05 7.91
N MET A 15 -8.64 -9.09 7.92
CA MET A 15 -8.22 -9.77 6.68
C MET A 15 -9.39 -10.41 5.95
N GLU A 16 -10.29 -11.08 6.68
CA GLU A 16 -11.49 -11.70 6.12
C GLU A 16 -12.44 -10.67 5.51
N ASP A 17 -12.70 -9.57 6.22
CA ASP A 17 -13.55 -8.48 5.73
C ASP A 17 -12.98 -7.87 4.44
N LEU A 18 -11.66 -7.64 4.39
CA LEU A 18 -10.98 -7.13 3.20
C LEU A 18 -11.06 -8.12 2.02
N HIS A 19 -10.87 -9.41 2.29
CA HIS A 19 -10.97 -10.45 1.27
C HIS A 19 -12.39 -10.53 0.70
N ASN A 20 -13.40 -10.58 1.56
CA ASN A 20 -14.80 -10.66 1.17
C ASN A 20 -15.26 -9.43 0.40
N LYS A 21 -14.76 -8.25 0.78
CA LYS A 21 -15.00 -7.01 0.03
C LYS A 21 -14.40 -7.10 -1.38
N ARG A 22 -13.14 -7.52 -1.50
CA ARG A 22 -12.44 -7.62 -2.79
C ARG A 22 -12.99 -8.71 -3.70
N ALA A 23 -13.45 -9.83 -3.14
CA ALA A 23 -14.02 -10.94 -3.90
C ALA A 23 -15.27 -10.51 -4.71
N LYS A 24 -15.97 -9.47 -4.28
CA LYS A 24 -17.19 -8.94 -4.92
C LYS A 24 -16.92 -7.76 -5.85
N MET A 25 -15.67 -7.29 -5.96
CA MET A 25 -15.31 -6.12 -6.77
C MET A 25 -14.67 -6.54 -8.09
N SER A 26 -14.98 -5.79 -9.14
CA SER A 26 -14.26 -5.85 -10.40
C SER A 26 -12.88 -5.19 -10.29
N THR A 27 -11.98 -5.53 -11.22
CA THR A 27 -10.65 -4.91 -11.32
C THR A 27 -10.72 -3.39 -11.44
N GLU A 28 -11.72 -2.87 -12.16
CA GLU A 28 -11.92 -1.43 -12.35
C GLU A 28 -12.32 -0.71 -11.05
N GLU A 29 -13.22 -1.32 -10.28
CA GLU A 29 -13.62 -0.81 -8.96
C GLU A 29 -12.45 -0.81 -7.97
N ILE A 30 -11.63 -1.87 -7.98
CA ILE A 30 -10.42 -1.94 -7.16
C ILE A 30 -9.46 -0.80 -7.52
N ILE A 31 -9.21 -0.56 -8.81
CA ILE A 31 -8.33 0.52 -9.27
C ILE A 31 -8.87 1.90 -8.85
N LYS A 32 -10.20 2.09 -8.94
CA LYS A 32 -10.85 3.33 -8.52
C LYS A 32 -10.72 3.56 -7.02
N GLU A 33 -11.02 2.55 -6.21
CA GLU A 33 -10.88 2.62 -4.74
C GLU A 33 -9.44 2.94 -4.32
N MET A 34 -8.44 2.34 -4.98
CA MET A 34 -7.03 2.62 -4.73
C MET A 34 -6.67 4.08 -5.00
N LYS A 35 -7.14 4.64 -6.12
CA LYS A 35 -6.88 6.05 -6.48
C LYS A 35 -7.52 7.00 -5.48
N GLU A 36 -8.80 6.78 -5.15
CA GLU A 36 -9.54 7.64 -4.21
C GLU A 36 -8.94 7.59 -2.81
N SER A 37 -8.56 6.39 -2.34
CA SER A 37 -7.92 6.20 -1.05
C SER A 37 -6.57 6.92 -0.96
N ALA A 38 -5.76 6.84 -2.03
CA ALA A 38 -4.49 7.54 -2.10
C ALA A 38 -4.67 9.07 -2.06
N GLU A 39 -5.67 9.60 -2.77
CA GLU A 39 -5.99 11.04 -2.73
C GLU A 39 -6.50 11.48 -1.36
N LYS A 40 -7.33 10.67 -0.70
CA LYS A 40 -7.83 10.96 0.64
C LYS A 40 -6.69 11.07 1.65
N ILE A 41 -5.80 10.08 1.68
CA ILE A 41 -4.62 10.09 2.57
C ILE A 41 -3.71 11.29 2.27
N LYS A 42 -3.53 11.60 0.97
CA LYS A 42 -2.76 12.77 0.55
C LYS A 42 -3.30 14.07 1.14
N LYS A 43 -4.62 14.25 1.14
CA LYS A 43 -5.29 15.41 1.73
C LYS A 43 -5.22 15.39 3.26
N GLU A 44 -5.56 14.26 3.87
CA GLU A 44 -5.65 14.11 5.32
C GLU A 44 -4.31 14.35 6.03
N TYR A 45 -3.23 13.81 5.48
CA TYR A 45 -1.89 13.94 6.07
C TYR A 45 -1.02 15.02 5.38
N ASN A 46 -1.61 15.79 4.46
CA ASN A 46 -0.92 16.77 3.61
C ASN A 46 0.39 16.22 3.00
N THR A 47 0.41 14.92 2.69
CA THR A 47 1.62 14.23 2.25
C THR A 47 1.89 14.57 0.79
N LYS A 48 2.99 15.27 0.53
CA LYS A 48 3.49 15.40 -0.84
C LYS A 48 4.11 14.06 -1.25
N LEU A 49 3.30 13.15 -1.77
CA LEU A 49 3.80 11.96 -2.46
C LEU A 49 4.73 12.42 -3.58
N LYS A 50 6.04 12.34 -3.33
CA LYS A 50 7.05 12.64 -4.34
C LYS A 50 6.87 11.60 -5.45
N ARG A 51 6.76 12.06 -6.70
CA ARG A 51 6.85 11.13 -7.84
C ARG A 51 8.14 10.32 -7.66
N PRO A 52 8.09 8.98 -7.78
CA PRO A 52 9.31 8.18 -7.76
C PRO A 52 10.24 8.75 -8.84
N VAL A 53 11.45 9.13 -8.42
CA VAL A 53 12.46 9.62 -9.35
C VAL A 53 12.78 8.45 -10.28
N PRO A 54 12.73 8.63 -11.62
CA PRO A 54 13.13 7.59 -12.54
C PRO A 54 14.53 7.09 -12.15
N LEU A 55 14.68 5.78 -11.95
CA LEU A 55 15.96 5.15 -11.57
C LEU A 55 17.07 5.39 -12.60
N THR A 56 16.73 5.94 -13.76
CA THR A 56 17.64 6.30 -14.85
C THR A 56 18.54 7.52 -14.55
N LYS A 57 18.36 8.20 -13.41
CA LYS A 57 19.19 9.36 -13.00
C LYS A 57 20.10 9.11 -11.80
N ARG A 58 20.43 7.86 -11.46
CA ARG A 58 21.57 7.63 -10.56
C ARG A 58 22.84 7.80 -11.40
N PRO A 59 23.67 8.85 -11.19
CA PRO A 59 24.99 8.84 -11.79
C PRO A 59 25.70 7.58 -11.30
N HIS A 60 26.19 6.77 -12.23
CA HIS A 60 27.13 5.70 -11.91
C HIS A 60 28.29 6.38 -11.19
N VAL A 61 28.41 6.18 -9.88
CA VAL A 61 29.62 6.53 -9.16
C VAL A 61 30.65 5.53 -9.66
N ILE A 62 31.41 5.93 -10.68
CA ILE A 62 32.63 5.24 -11.07
C ILE A 62 33.59 5.57 -9.94
N SER A 63 33.72 4.66 -8.98
CA SER A 63 34.86 4.65 -8.05
C SER A 63 36.10 4.41 -8.89
N SER A 64 36.73 5.50 -9.34
CA SER A 64 38.09 5.46 -9.87
C SER A 64 39.00 5.40 -8.66
N ASP A 65 39.22 4.19 -8.15
CA ASP A 65 40.32 3.94 -7.23
C ASP A 65 41.63 4.21 -7.97
N ARG A 66 42.43 5.08 -7.37
CA ARG A 66 43.74 5.53 -7.84
C ARG A 66 44.79 5.00 -6.89
#